data_AF-A0A6A4ATJ0-F1
#
_entry.id   AF-A0A6A4ATJ0-F1
#
_cell.length_a   1.000
_cell.length_b   1.000
_cell.length_c   1.000
_cell.angle_alpha   90.00
_cell.angle_beta   90.00
_cell.angle_gamma   90.00
#
_symmetry.space_group_name_H-M   'P 1'
#
loop_
_entity.id
_entity.type
_entity.pdbx_description
1 polymer ?
#
loop_
_entity_poly.entity_id
_entity_poly.type
_entity_poly.pdbx_seq_one_letter_code
_entity_poly.pdbx_strand_id
1 'polypeptide(L)'
;MGDDVHAHVLHALGIVSELINPTTVHQALASEHAAQWRAAMNVQYGSLMKNLTWELVPRPKSTSAKRVNVLTSVWILVVKRNEKG
;
A
#
# COMPACT_ATOMS: atom_id res chain seq x y z
N MET A 1 12.45 33.96 -17.76
CA MET A 1 13.45 32.85 -17.66
C MET A 1 13.38 32.11 -16.33
N GLY A 2 12.73 32.64 -15.28
CA GLY A 2 12.53 31.93 -14.00
C GLY A 2 11.36 30.94 -13.99
N ASP A 3 10.30 31.20 -14.76
CA ASP A 3 9.06 30.39 -14.73
C ASP A 3 9.25 29.00 -15.36
N ASP A 4 10.09 28.91 -16.38
CA ASP A 4 10.35 27.69 -17.14
C ASP A 4 11.18 26.66 -16.33
N VAL A 5 12.15 27.14 -15.54
CA VAL A 5 12.91 26.29 -14.62
C VAL A 5 12.00 25.75 -13.51
N HIS A 6 11.06 26.57 -13.02
CA HIS A 6 10.14 26.16 -11.97
C HIS A 6 9.19 25.06 -12.45
N ALA A 7 8.69 25.17 -13.68
CA ALA A 7 7.83 24.17 -14.32
C ALA A 7 8.58 22.84 -14.54
N HIS A 8 9.84 22.89 -14.99
CA HIS A 8 10.67 21.69 -15.14
C HIS A 8 10.95 20.99 -13.80
N VAL A 9 11.22 21.76 -12.73
CA VAL A 9 11.42 21.20 -11.38
C VAL A 9 10.14 20.58 -10.84
N LEU A 10 8.99 21.22 -10.99
CA LEU A 10 7.69 20.67 -10.60
C LEU A 10 7.35 19.37 -11.35
N HIS A 11 7.59 19.34 -12.66
CA HIS A 11 7.40 18.15 -13.48
C HIS A 11 8.31 16.99 -13.04
N ALA A 12 9.61 17.26 -12.83
CA ALA A 12 10.56 16.26 -12.36
C ALA A 12 10.17 15.69 -10.99
N LEU A 13 9.69 16.53 -10.07
CA LEU A 13 9.21 16.10 -8.76
C LEU A 13 7.95 15.23 -8.86
N GLY A 14 7.01 15.56 -9.74
CA GLY A 14 5.83 14.75 -10.02
C GLY A 14 6.22 13.34 -10.48
N ILE A 15 7.08 13.23 -11.49
CA ILE A 15 7.60 11.95 -12.01
C ILE A 15 8.28 11.13 -10.90
N VAL A 16 9.11 11.76 -10.07
CA VAL A 16 9.80 11.06 -8.97
C VAL A 16 8.80 10.56 -7.93
N SER A 17 7.77 11.34 -7.61
CA SER A 17 6.72 10.92 -6.68
C SER A 17 5.91 9.73 -7.21
N GLU A 18 5.66 9.67 -8.52
CA GLU A 18 5.03 8.53 -9.18
C GLU A 18 5.94 7.29 -9.21
N LEU A 19 7.27 7.47 -9.22
CA LEU A 19 8.23 6.37 -9.20
C LEU A 19 8.35 5.68 -7.84
N ILE A 20 8.11 6.41 -6.76
CA ILE A 20 8.30 5.91 -5.40
C ILE A 20 7.05 5.15 -4.96
N ASN A 21 7.21 3.84 -4.80
CA ASN A 21 6.15 3.01 -4.23
C ASN A 21 5.85 3.42 -2.78
N PRO A 22 4.56 3.47 -2.37
CA PRO A 22 4.22 3.71 -0.98
C PRO A 22 4.77 2.56 -0.12
N THR A 23 5.43 2.89 0.98
CA THR A 23 6.02 1.88 1.87
C THR A 23 5.05 1.46 2.98
N THR A 24 3.90 2.13 3.07
CA THR A 24 2.86 1.84 4.06
C THR A 24 1.48 1.90 3.42
N VAL A 25 0.53 1.16 4.02
CA VAL A 25 -0.89 1.23 3.66
C VAL A 25 -1.43 2.66 3.81
N HIS A 26 -0.99 3.40 4.83
CA HIS A 26 -1.44 4.77 5.06
C HIS A 26 -1.03 5.69 3.90
N GLN A 27 0.24 5.64 3.46
CA GLN A 27 0.70 6.42 2.31
C GLN A 27 -0.03 6.06 1.02
N ALA A 28 -0.23 4.76 0.77
CA ALA A 28 -0.95 4.32 -0.43
C ALA A 28 -2.40 4.85 -0.45
N LEU A 29 -3.09 4.80 0.69
CA LEU A 29 -4.47 5.27 0.81
C LEU A 29 -4.60 6.80 0.91
N ALA A 30 -3.51 7.52 1.16
CA ALA A 30 -3.46 8.98 1.10
C ALA A 30 -3.02 9.50 -0.28
N SER A 31 -2.59 8.63 -1.19
CA SER A 31 -2.19 9.00 -2.55
C SER A 31 -3.38 9.23 -3.48
N GLU A 32 -3.14 9.85 -4.63
CA GLU A 32 -4.14 10.01 -5.69
C GLU A 32 -4.69 8.67 -6.22
N HIS A 33 -3.93 7.57 -6.05
CA HIS A 33 -4.32 6.23 -6.47
C HIS A 33 -5.02 5.42 -5.36
N ALA A 34 -5.51 6.06 -4.29
CA ALA A 34 -6.09 5.38 -3.13
C ALA A 34 -7.23 4.40 -3.50
N ALA A 35 -8.05 4.74 -4.49
CA ALA A 35 -9.14 3.88 -4.95
C ALA A 35 -8.61 2.58 -5.59
N GLN A 36 -7.59 2.69 -6.45
CA GLN A 36 -6.93 1.56 -7.10
C GLN A 36 -6.24 0.68 -6.05
N TRP A 37 -5.55 1.29 -5.08
CA TRP A 37 -4.94 0.55 -3.98
C TRP A 37 -5.97 -0.22 -3.14
N ARG A 38 -7.09 0.42 -2.79
CA ARG A 38 -8.17 -0.25 -2.04
C ARG A 38 -8.73 -1.44 -2.83
N ALA A 39 -8.98 -1.24 -4.12
CA ALA A 39 -9.47 -2.31 -5.00
C ALA A 39 -8.48 -3.48 -5.06
N ALA A 40 -7.19 -3.22 -5.26
CA ALA A 40 -6.15 -4.25 -5.28
C ALA A 40 -6.04 -5.00 -3.95
N MET A 41 -6.06 -4.29 -2.82
CA MET A 41 -6.05 -4.89 -1.48
C MET A 41 -7.27 -5.79 -1.26
N ASN A 42 -8.46 -5.36 -1.69
CA ASN A 42 -9.68 -6.16 -1.58
C ASN A 42 -9.63 -7.41 -2.46
N VAL A 43 -9.08 -7.32 -3.68
CA VAL A 43 -8.88 -8.48 -4.56
C VAL A 43 -7.93 -9.50 -3.91
N GLN A 44 -6.81 -9.04 -3.35
CA GLN A 44 -5.88 -9.91 -2.65
C GLN A 44 -6.52 -10.53 -1.39
N TYR A 45 -7.22 -9.73 -0.58
CA TYR A 45 -7.95 -10.25 0.58
C TYR A 45 -8.96 -11.32 0.17
N GLY A 46 -9.76 -11.06 -0.87
CA GLY A 46 -10.73 -12.01 -1.41
C GLY A 46 -10.09 -13.30 -1.92
N SER A 47 -8.92 -13.24 -2.55
CA SER A 47 -8.22 -14.45 -3.00
C SER A 47 -7.71 -15.29 -1.83
N LEU A 48 -7.22 -14.66 -0.75
CA LEU A 48 -6.80 -15.38 0.46
C LEU A 48 -7.96 -16.13 1.12
N MET A 49 -9.14 -15.48 1.20
CA MET A 49 -10.35 -16.11 1.75
C MET A 49 -10.86 -17.24 0.84
N LYS A 50 -10.94 -16.99 -0.47
CA LYS A 50 -11.39 -17.99 -1.46
C LYS A 50 -10.51 -19.24 -1.47
N ASN A 51 -9.20 -19.06 -1.35
CA ASN A 51 -8.23 -20.16 -1.37
C ASN A 51 -8.09 -20.84 -0.01
N LEU A 52 -8.86 -20.42 1.02
CA LEU A 52 -8.80 -20.95 2.38
C LEU A 52 -7.38 -20.95 2.97
N THR A 53 -6.53 -20.04 2.49
CA THR A 53 -5.13 -19.93 2.95
C THR A 53 -5.08 -19.23 4.30
N TRP A 54 -6.09 -18.41 4.60
CA TRP A 54 -6.23 -17.65 5.84
C TRP A 54 -7.63 -17.86 6.41
N GLU A 55 -7.70 -18.01 7.73
CA GLU A 55 -8.96 -18.02 8.49
C GLU A 55 -9.03 -16.75 9.34
N LEU A 56 -10.16 -16.06 9.31
CA LEU A 56 -10.38 -14.89 10.16
C LEU A 56 -10.79 -15.36 11.57
N VAL A 57 -9.89 -15.19 12.53
CA VAL A 57 -10.13 -15.58 13.94
C VAL A 57 -10.20 -14.36 14.86
N PRO A 58 -10.94 -14.42 15.99
CA PRO A 58 -10.91 -13.38 17.00
C PRO A 58 -9.49 -13.13 17.51
N ARG A 59 -9.13 -11.86 17.69
CA ARG A 59 -7.80 -11.51 18.19
C ARG A 59 -7.61 -12.06 19.61
N PRO A 60 -6.59 -12.90 19.86
CA PRO A 60 -6.34 -13.42 21.19
C PRO A 60 -5.91 -12.29 22.14
N LYS A 61 -6.44 -12.32 23.37
CA LYS A 61 -6.15 -11.32 24.40
C LYS A 61 -4.93 -11.75 25.21
N SER A 62 -4.04 -10.81 25.45
CA SER A 62 -2.99 -11.00 26.46
C SER A 62 -3.60 -10.91 27.85
N THR A 63 -3.21 -11.81 28.75
CA THR A 63 -3.58 -11.76 30.18
C THR A 63 -2.33 -11.66 31.04
N SER A 64 -2.49 -11.37 32.33
CA SER A 64 -1.37 -11.35 33.29
C SER A 64 -0.66 -12.72 33.38
N ALA A 65 -1.38 -13.81 33.09
CA ALA A 65 -0.84 -15.18 33.12
C ALA A 65 -0.27 -15.64 31.77
N LYS A 66 -0.66 -15.03 30.65
CA LYS A 66 -0.21 -15.42 29.31
C LYS A 66 -0.09 -14.23 28.38
N ARG A 67 1.15 -13.90 28.02
CA ARG A 67 1.43 -12.91 26.99
C ARG A 67 1.30 -13.53 25.60
N VAL A 68 0.54 -12.87 24.73
CA VAL A 68 0.33 -13.32 23.35
C VAL A 68 0.99 -12.33 22.39
N ASN A 69 1.95 -12.82 21.60
CA ASN A 69 2.57 -12.05 20.53
C ASN A 69 1.82 -12.31 19.23
N VAL A 70 0.96 -11.36 18.85
CA VAL A 70 0.24 -11.40 17.57
C VAL A 70 1.17 -10.87 16.49
N LEU A 71 1.50 -11.70 15.50
CA LEU A 71 2.20 -11.24 14.31
C LEU A 71 1.24 -10.42 13.45
N THR A 72 1.71 -9.27 12.97
CA THR A 72 0.96 -8.42 12.05
C THR A 72 1.34 -8.74 10.61
N SER A 73 0.38 -8.61 9.70
CA SER A 73 0.64 -8.68 8.27
C SER A 73 1.29 -7.38 7.77
N VAL A 74 2.17 -7.51 6.77
CA VAL A 74 2.79 -6.38 6.07
C VAL A 74 2.29 -6.35 4.63
N TRP A 75 1.95 -5.17 4.14
CA TRP A 75 1.62 -4.96 2.73
C TRP A 75 2.87 -4.47 2.00
N ILE A 76 3.28 -5.22 0.98
CA ILE A 76 4.31 -4.79 0.03
C ILE A 76 3.57 -4.25 -1.19
N LEU A 77 3.73 -2.96 -1.46
CA LEU A 77 2.93 -2.23 -2.45
C LEU A 77 3.84 -1.82 -3.59
N VAL A 78 3.45 -2.18 -4.81
CA VAL A 78 4.22 -1.90 -6.02
C VAL A 78 3.27 -1.46 -7.12
N VAL A 79 3.52 -0.29 -7.70
CA VAL A 79 2.75 0.20 -8.85
C VAL A 79 3.08 -0.68 -10.05
N LYS A 80 2.06 -1.35 -10.60
CA LYS A 80 2.21 -2.10 -11.84
C LYS A 80 2.11 -1.13 -13.02
N ARG A 81 3.21 -1.04 -13.75
CA ARG A 81 3.37 -0.19 -14.93
C ARG A 81 3.16 -0.99 -16.21
N ASN A 82 2.73 -0.32 -17.27
CA ASN A 82 2.63 -0.93 -18.59
C ASN A 82 3.99 -0.84 -19.32
N GLU A 83 4.06 -1.32 -20.56
CA GLU A 83 5.31 -1.36 -21.36
C GLU A 83 5.97 0.02 -21.55
N LYS A 84 5.19 1.10 -21.44
CA LYS A 84 5.64 2.48 -21.63
C LYS A 84 5.98 3.18 -20.30
N GLY A 85 5.89 2.48 -19.18
CA GLY A 85 5.84 3.09 -17.85
C GLY A 85 4.39 3.31 -17.42
#